data_AF-A0A529K914-F1
#
_entry.id   AF-A0A529K914-F1
#
_cell.length_a   1.000
_cell.length_b   1.000
_cell.length_c   1.000
_cell.angle_alpha   90.00
_cell.angle_beta   90.00
_cell.angle_gamma   90.00
#
_symmetry.space_group_name_H-M   'P 1'
#
loop_
_entity.id
_entity.type
_entity.pdbx_description
1 polymer ?
#
loop_
_entity_poly.entity_id
_entity_poly.type
_entity_poly.pdbx_seq_one_letter_code
_entity_poly.pdbx_strand_id
1 'polypeptide(L)' 'YKGETVTCRLGFEPVAGYRKNRKALKYLKDRSRIMVTFAPVGQTGVYAPIHATVSTKIGTLTVSAERFEATE' A
#
# COMPACT_ATOMS: atom_id res chain seq x y z
N TYR A 1 4.49 -13.86 6.97
CA TYR A 1 5.55 -13.28 7.82
C TYR A 1 4.98 -12.97 9.20
N LYS A 2 5.73 -13.22 10.29
CA LYS A 2 5.29 -12.99 11.69
C LYS A 2 6.27 -12.13 12.53
N GLY A 3 7.32 -11.59 11.90
CA GLY A 3 8.32 -10.75 12.58
C GLY A 3 7.87 -9.29 12.71
N GLU A 4 8.82 -8.42 13.04
CA GLU A 4 8.58 -6.99 13.19
C GLU A 4 8.12 -6.35 11.87
N THR A 5 7.12 -5.47 11.97
CA THR A 5 6.57 -4.77 10.81
C THR A 5 6.32 -3.31 11.14
N VAL A 6 6.30 -2.50 10.10
CA VAL A 6 5.93 -1.09 10.18
C VAL A 6 4.74 -0.87 9.27
N THR A 7 3.69 -0.21 9.77
CA THR A 7 2.52 0.14 8.97
C THR A 7 2.47 1.64 8.73
N CYS A 8 2.55 2.03 7.46
CA CYS A 8 2.53 3.42 7.03
C CYS A 8 1.16 3.79 6.45
N ARG A 9 0.70 5.01 6.76
CA ARG A 9 -0.42 5.62 6.03
C ARG A 9 0.13 6.29 4.77
N LEU A 10 -0.43 5.96 3.61
CA LEU A 10 -0.06 6.59 2.34
C LEU A 10 -1.13 7.58 1.87
N GLY A 11 -0.68 8.57 1.10
CA GLY A 11 -1.53 9.49 0.34
C GLY A 11 -1.38 9.26 -1.16
N PHE A 12 -2.43 9.51 -1.93
CA PHE A 12 -2.42 9.42 -3.38
C PHE A 12 -2.51 10.80 -4.03
N GLU A 13 -1.47 11.21 -4.74
CA GLU A 13 -1.43 12.48 -5.50
C GLU A 13 -1.17 12.18 -7.00
N PRO A 14 -2.18 12.35 -7.88
CA PRO A 14 -2.01 12.10 -9.31
C PRO A 14 -1.24 13.24 -9.97
N VAL A 15 -0.02 12.96 -10.47
CA VAL A 15 0.84 13.98 -11.10
C VAL A 15 0.61 14.08 -12.62
N ALA A 16 0.79 12.99 -13.38
CA ALA A 16 0.65 12.99 -14.84
C ALA A 16 0.10 11.65 -15.37
N GLY A 17 -0.42 11.64 -16.61
CA GLY A 17 -0.90 10.42 -17.30
C GLY A 17 -2.28 9.89 -16.86
N TYR A 18 -2.82 10.35 -15.74
CA TYR A 18 -4.15 9.96 -15.27
C TYR A 18 -5.27 10.66 -16.03
N ARG A 19 -6.35 9.92 -16.36
CA ARG A 19 -7.57 10.50 -16.95
C ARG A 19 -8.20 11.48 -15.96
N LYS A 20 -8.22 12.77 -16.34
CA LYS A 20 -8.92 13.84 -15.63
C LYS A 20 -10.39 13.43 -15.42
N ASN A 21 -10.96 13.75 -14.25
CA ASN A 21 -12.36 13.50 -13.87
C ASN A 21 -12.79 12.04 -13.60
N ARG A 22 -11.88 11.06 -13.49
CA ARG A 22 -12.28 9.74 -12.95
C ARG A 22 -12.68 9.85 -11.47
N LYS A 23 -13.96 9.58 -11.17
CA LYS A 23 -14.52 9.59 -9.80
C LYS A 23 -13.72 8.69 -8.83
N ALA A 24 -13.19 7.58 -9.31
CA ALA A 24 -12.34 6.68 -8.51
C ALA A 24 -11.03 7.35 -8.08
N LEU A 25 -10.36 8.09 -8.98
CA LEU A 25 -9.12 8.80 -8.66
C LEU A 25 -9.36 9.95 -7.69
N LYS A 26 -10.46 10.69 -7.87
CA LYS A 26 -10.88 11.73 -6.92
C LYS A 26 -11.12 11.15 -5.52
N TYR A 27 -11.78 9.99 -5.44
CA TYR A 27 -11.97 9.31 -4.15
C TYR A 27 -10.64 8.91 -3.52
N LEU A 28 -9.72 8.33 -4.31
CA LEU A 28 -8.39 7.94 -3.81
C LEU A 28 -7.62 9.14 -3.26
N LYS A 29 -7.61 10.27 -3.97
CA LYS A 29 -6.94 11.50 -3.53
C LYS A 29 -7.57 12.09 -2.27
N ASP A 30 -8.88 12.26 -2.26
CA ASP A 30 -9.54 13.11 -1.26
C ASP A 30 -10.03 12.35 -0.01
N ARG A 31 -10.30 11.04 -0.13
CA ARG A 31 -11.07 10.29 0.89
C ARG A 31 -10.48 8.95 1.27
N SER A 32 -9.52 8.43 0.50
CA SER A 32 -9.03 7.09 0.80
C SER A 32 -8.20 7.03 2.08
N ARG A 33 -8.22 5.85 2.67
CA ARG A 33 -7.31 5.42 3.72
C ARG A 33 -6.50 4.28 3.12
N ILE A 34 -5.25 4.60 2.79
CA ILE A 34 -4.27 3.65 2.28
C ILE A 34 -3.34 3.30 3.42
N MET A 35 -3.29 2.04 3.80
CA MET A 35 -2.37 1.52 4.81
C MET A 35 -1.51 0.46 4.16
N VAL A 36 -0.19 0.57 4.29
CA VAL A 36 0.75 -0.43 3.78
C VAL A 36 1.65 -0.89 4.91
N THR A 37 1.69 -2.20 5.11
CA THR A 37 2.52 -2.87 6.10
C THR A 37 3.76 -3.43 5.42
N PHE A 38 4.91 -3.04 5.94
CA PHE A 38 6.22 -3.42 5.46
C PHE A 38 6.93 -4.32 6.46
N ALA A 39 7.68 -5.29 5.94
CA ALA A 39 8.59 -6.13 6.69
C ALA A 39 10.04 -5.89 6.22
N PRO A 40 11.03 -5.94 7.13
CA PRO A 40 12.44 -5.81 6.75
C PRO A 40 12.89 -7.02 5.93
N VAL A 41 13.77 -6.78 4.96
CA VAL A 41 14.41 -7.80 4.13
C VAL A 41 15.82 -8.06 4.67
N GLY A 42 15.95 -9.08 5.53
CA GLY A 42 17.21 -9.40 6.20
C GLY A 42 17.80 -8.21 6.93
N GLN A 43 19.13 -8.08 6.86
CA GLN A 43 19.88 -6.95 7.42
C GLN A 43 20.22 -5.87 6.38
N THR A 44 19.51 -5.83 5.25
CA THR A 44 19.83 -4.94 4.13
C THR A 44 19.45 -3.47 4.37
N GLY A 45 18.64 -3.19 5.40
CA GLY A 45 18.02 -1.88 5.62
C GLY A 45 16.85 -1.57 4.66
N VAL A 46 16.48 -2.51 3.78
CA VAL A 46 15.36 -2.37 2.86
C VAL A 46 14.11 -3.04 3.43
N TYR A 47 12.95 -2.43 3.17
CA TYR A 47 11.65 -2.91 3.61
C TYR A 47 10.77 -3.24 2.40
N ALA A 48 10.12 -4.40 2.42
CA ALA A 48 9.21 -4.85 1.36
C ALA A 48 7.75 -4.82 1.84
N PRO A 49 6.78 -4.45 1.00
CA PRO A 49 5.37 -4.46 1.36
C PRO A 49 4.84 -5.89 1.38
N ILE A 50 4.23 -6.29 2.49
CA ILE A 50 3.66 -7.64 2.65
C ILE A 50 2.13 -7.63 2.72
N HIS A 51 1.54 -6.47 3.02
CA HIS A 51 0.10 -6.29 3.11
C HIS A 51 -0.28 -4.82 2.86
N ALA A 52 -1.39 -4.58 2.17
CA ALA A 52 -1.93 -3.25 1.94
C ALA A 52 -3.46 -3.27 1.96
N THR A 53 -4.05 -2.22 2.54
CA THR A 53 -5.49 -1.94 2.41
C THR A 53 -5.70 -0.58 1.79
N VAL A 54 -6.61 -0.51 0.83
CA VAL A 54 -6.97 0.71 0.10
C VAL A 54 -8.47 0.86 0.17
N SER A 55 -8.98 1.85 0.91
CA SER A 55 -10.39 2.15 0.81
C SER A 55 -10.68 2.76 -0.56
N THR A 56 -11.55 2.10 -1.33
CA THR A 56 -12.02 2.57 -2.63
C THR A 56 -13.50 2.94 -2.52
N LYS A 57 -14.06 3.50 -3.59
CA LYS A 57 -15.48 3.84 -3.63
C LYS A 57 -16.40 2.61 -3.54
N ILE A 58 -15.96 1.45 -4.02
CA ILE A 58 -16.76 0.23 -4.09
C ILE A 58 -16.64 -0.56 -2.78
N GLY A 59 -15.48 -0.50 -2.14
CA GLY A 59 -15.14 -1.22 -0.92
C GLY A 59 -13.65 -1.17 -0.64
N THR A 60 -13.20 -1.86 0.41
CA THR A 60 -11.78 -1.96 0.73
C THR A 60 -11.12 -3.01 -0.15
N LEU A 61 -10.13 -2.58 -0.94
CA LEU A 61 -9.22 -3.48 -1.63
C LEU A 61 -8.14 -3.92 -0.64
N THR A 62 -7.91 -5.23 -0.54
CA THR A 62 -6.82 -5.80 0.24
C THR A 62 -5.84 -6.49 -0.70
N VAL A 63 -4.55 -6.20 -0.54
CA VAL A 63 -3.45 -6.83 -1.28
C VAL A 63 -2.54 -7.47 -0.26
N SER A 64 -2.20 -8.75 -0.45
CA SER A 64 -1.30 -9.49 0.43
C SER A 64 -0.24 -10.20 -0.41
N ALA A 65 0.99 -10.23 0.07
CA ALA A 65 2.04 -11.05 -0.54
C ALA A 65 1.74 -12.53 -0.26
N GLU A 66 1.63 -13.34 -1.32
CA GLU A 66 1.46 -14.79 -1.17
C GLU A 66 2.72 -15.45 -0.65
N ARG A 67 3.89 -14.95 -1.08
CA ARG A 67 5.21 -15.39 -0.61
C ARG A 67 6.05 -14.18 -0.26
N PHE A 68 6.71 -14.26 0.89
CA PHE A 68 7.70 -13.28 1.34
C PHE A 68 8.79 -14.01 2.12
N GLU A 69 10.02 -13.82 1.69
CA GLU A 69 11.22 -14.35 2.33
C GLU A 69 12.06 -13.17 2.78
N ALA A 70 12.16 -13.00 4.09
CA ALA A 70 13.23 -12.20 4.66
C ALA A 70 14.49 -13.05 4.52
N THR A 71 15.26 -12.85 3.45
CA THR A 71 16.61 -13.40 3.32
C THR A 71 17.40 -13.09 4.59
N GLU A 72 18.24 -14.02 5.04
CA GLU A 72 19.10 -13.84 6.22
C GLU A 72 20.07 -12.66 6.08
#